data_AF-A0ABD0Q3C0-F1
#
_entry.id   AF-A0ABD0Q3C0-F1
#
_cell.length_a   1.000
_cell.length_b   1.000
_cell.length_c   1.000
_cell.angle_alpha   90.00
_cell.angle_beta   90.00
_cell.angle_gamma   90.00
#
_symmetry.space_group_name_H-M   'P 1'
#
loop_
_entity.id
_entity.type
_entity.pdbx_description
1 polymer ?
#
loop_
_entity_poly.entity_id
_entity_poly.type
_entity_poly.pdbx_seq_one_letter_code
_entity_poly.pdbx_strand_id
1 'polypeptide(L)' 'CLKPLLPSAAQNQLHMLIPSRKFELSYDLNCATLCSDFQENIEFQFSLGWTALVHRFLGPVNAKRALMLVDQTLP' A
#
# COMPACT_ATOMS: atom_id res chain seq x y z
N CYS A 1 -35.92 -7.35 -11.51
CA CYS A 1 -35.94 -7.96 -12.86
C CYS A 1 -36.89 -9.14 -13.03
N LEU A 2 -37.39 -9.81 -11.96
CA LEU A 2 -38.30 -10.97 -12.13
C LEU A 2 -39.79 -10.63 -12.35
N LYS A 3 -40.27 -9.45 -11.94
CA LYS A 3 -41.70 -9.06 -12.03
C LYS A 3 -42.33 -9.27 -13.41
N PRO A 4 -41.75 -8.77 -14.52
CA PRO A 4 -42.37 -8.91 -15.84
C PRO A 4 -42.33 -10.34 -16.39
N LEU A 5 -41.55 -11.24 -15.77
CA LEU A 5 -41.42 -12.64 -16.18
C LEU A 5 -42.43 -13.56 -15.49
N LEU A 6 -43.23 -13.03 -14.56
CA LEU A 6 -44.22 -13.81 -13.81
C LEU A 6 -45.62 -13.66 -14.40
N PRO A 7 -46.49 -14.67 -14.25
CA PRO A 7 -47.91 -14.56 -14.57
C PRO A 7 -48.55 -13.37 -13.84
N SER A 8 -49.46 -12.64 -14.49
CA SER A 8 -50.07 -11.40 -14.00
C SER A 8 -50.64 -11.51 -12.57
N ALA A 9 -51.26 -12.64 -12.23
CA ALA A 9 -51.77 -12.93 -10.89
C ALA A 9 -50.66 -13.00 -9.81
N ALA A 10 -49.47 -13.46 -10.18
CA ALA A 10 -48.34 -13.64 -9.27
C ALA A 10 -47.46 -12.38 -9.12
N GLN A 11 -47.56 -11.41 -10.04
CA GLN A 11 -46.73 -10.19 -10.01
C GLN A 11 -46.96 -9.34 -8.76
N ASN A 12 -48.21 -9.29 -8.27
CA ASN A 12 -48.59 -8.52 -7.06
C ASN A 12 -48.21 -9.24 -5.75
N GLN A 13 -48.02 -10.56 -5.78
CA GLN A 13 -47.71 -11.37 -4.60
C GLN A 13 -46.22 -11.68 -4.43
N LEU A 14 -45.37 -11.08 -5.25
CA LEU A 14 -43.93 -11.30 -5.27
C LEU A 14 -43.22 -11.18 -3.92
N HIS A 15 -43.67 -10.25 -3.07
CA HIS A 15 -43.12 -10.02 -1.74
C HIS A 15 -43.46 -11.15 -0.76
N MET A 16 -44.52 -11.92 -1.03
CA MET A 16 -44.89 -13.12 -0.26
C MET A 16 -44.25 -14.39 -0.84
N LEU A 17 -43.94 -14.40 -2.13
CA LEU A 17 -43.46 -15.59 -2.86
C LEU A 17 -41.93 -15.73 -2.87
N ILE A 18 -41.19 -14.64 -2.68
CA ILE A 18 -39.72 -14.66 -2.72
C ILE A 18 -39.17 -14.31 -1.35
N PRO A 19 -38.47 -15.25 -0.67
CA PRO A 19 -37.65 -14.92 0.47
C PRO A 19 -36.55 -13.95 0.02
N SER A 20 -36.73 -12.66 0.28
CA SER A 20 -35.75 -11.60 0.02
C SER A 20 -34.65 -11.63 1.08
N ARG A 21 -33.94 -12.77 1.16
CA ARG A 21 -32.74 -12.88 1.97
C ARG A 21 -31.63 -12.12 1.25
N LYS A 22 -31.15 -11.04 1.87
CA LYS A 22 -29.91 -10.40 1.46
C LYS A 22 -28.78 -11.36 1.80
N PHE A 23 -27.96 -11.70 0.81
CA PHE A 23 -26.71 -12.39 1.08
C PHE A 23 -25.77 -11.40 1.77
N GLU A 24 -25.47 -11.68 3.03
CA GLU A 24 -24.52 -10.90 3.82
C GLU A 24 -23.27 -11.76 4.01
N LEU A 25 -22.15 -11.28 3.47
CA LEU A 25 -20.87 -11.96 3.57
C LEU A 25 -19.98 -11.17 4.51
N SER A 26 -19.63 -11.78 5.63
CA SER A 26 -18.63 -11.27 6.57
C SER A 26 -17.37 -12.09 6.41
N TYR A 27 -16.24 -11.41 6.18
CA TYR A 27 -14.94 -12.05 6.14
C TYR A 27 -14.26 -11.84 7.50
N ASP A 28 -13.75 -12.93 8.07
CA ASP A 28 -12.82 -12.83 9.19
C ASP A 28 -11.41 -12.62 8.64
N LEU A 29 -10.79 -11.50 9.03
CA LEU A 29 -9.48 -11.11 8.54
C LEU A 29 -8.44 -11.38 9.63
N ASN A 30 -7.69 -12.47 9.46
CA ASN A 30 -6.59 -12.77 10.37
C ASN A 30 -5.34 -11.94 9.99
N CYS A 31 -5.19 -10.79 10.65
CA CYS A 31 -4.01 -9.92 10.46
C CYS A 31 -2.69 -10.63 10.77
N ALA A 32 -2.66 -11.61 11.68
CA ALA A 32 -1.44 -12.36 11.97
C ALA A 32 -1.01 -13.22 10.79
N THR A 33 -1.96 -13.85 10.10
CA THR A 33 -1.68 -14.59 8.86
C THR A 33 -1.26 -13.63 7.74
N LEU A 34 -1.96 -12.51 7.59
CA LEU A 34 -1.65 -11.52 6.54
C LEU A 34 -0.28 -10.89 6.67
N CYS A 35 0.19 -10.68 7.91
CA CYS A 35 1.47 -10.04 8.19
C CYS A 35 2.56 -11.06 8.54
N SER A 36 2.34 -12.36 8.29
CA SER A 36 3.25 -13.41 8.72
C SER A 36 4.63 -13.37 8.05
N ASP A 37 4.70 -12.79 6.85
CA ASP A 37 5.91 -12.58 6.07
C ASP A 37 6.41 -11.13 6.11
N PHE A 38 5.75 -10.25 6.87
CA PHE A 38 6.18 -8.87 7.02
C PHE A 38 7.53 -8.82 7.74
N GLN A 39 8.53 -8.29 7.05
CA GLN A 39 9.82 -7.96 7.62
C GLN A 39 9.95 -6.44 7.65
N GLU A 40 9.93 -5.88 8.87
CA GLU A 40 10.17 -4.45 9.06
C GLU A 40 11.62 -4.13 8.72
N ASN A 41 11.84 -3.23 7.75
CA ASN A 41 13.17 -2.70 7.50
C ASN A 41 13.50 -1.64 8.55
N ILE A 42 14.10 -2.08 9.65
CA ILE A 42 14.58 -1.21 10.74
C ILE A 42 16.04 -0.75 10.54
N GLU A 43 16.64 -1.01 9.37
CA GLU A 43 18.00 -0.53 9.10
C GLU A 43 18.01 0.98 9.08
N PHE A 44 18.81 1.55 9.98
CA PHE A 44 19.03 2.97 10.03
C PHE A 44 19.82 3.42 8.81
N GLN A 45 19.13 3.94 7.80
CA GLN A 45 19.75 4.59 6.66
C GLN A 45 20.11 6.02 7.04
N PHE A 46 21.36 6.26 7.42
CA PHE A 46 21.80 7.60 7.78
C PHE A 46 21.67 8.56 6.59
N SER A 47 20.69 9.45 6.64
CA SER A 47 20.41 10.41 5.55
C SER A 47 21.49 11.50 5.41
N LEU A 48 22.45 11.54 6.36
CA LEU A 48 23.55 12.50 6.41
C LEU A 48 24.92 11.81 6.28
N GLY A 49 25.05 10.85 5.37
CA GLY A 49 26.36 10.30 5.01
C GLY A 49 27.37 11.39 4.63
N TRP A 50 28.67 11.07 4.63
CA TRP A 50 29.77 12.02 4.37
C TRP A 50 29.51 12.92 3.15
N THR A 51 29.04 12.36 2.04
CA THR A 51 28.62 13.08 0.84
C THR A 51 27.59 14.17 1.12
N ALA A 52 26.53 13.86 1.87
CA ALA A 52 25.47 14.80 2.21
C ALA A 52 25.98 15.95 3.10
N LEU A 53 26.86 15.65 4.07
CA LEU A 53 27.51 16.66 4.91
C LEU A 53 28.39 17.59 4.06
N VAL A 54 29.21 17.03 3.18
CA VAL A 54 30.07 17.80 2.27
C VAL A 54 29.24 18.71 1.36
N HIS A 55 28.14 18.20 0.80
CA HIS A 55 27.20 18.98 0.00
C HIS A 55 26.54 20.13 0.79
N ARG A 56 26.16 19.88 2.05
CA ARG A 56 25.52 20.90 2.91
C ARG A 56 26.46 22.07 3.23
N PHE A 57 27.72 21.81 3.54
CA PHE A 57 28.65 22.85 4.01
C PHE A 57 29.47 23.51 2.89
N LEU A 58 29.76 22.80 1.79
CA LEU A 58 30.58 23.34 0.70
C LEU A 58 29.74 23.84 -0.49
N GLY A 59 28.46 23.47 -0.56
CA GLY A 59 27.62 23.70 -1.72
C GLY A 59 28.00 22.80 -2.92
N PRO A 60 27.12 22.66 -3.92
CA PRO A 60 27.22 21.60 -4.93
C PRO A 60 28.51 21.61 -5.77
N VAL A 61 29.03 22.80 -6.09
CA VAL A 61 30.24 22.94 -6.94
C VAL A 61 31.51 22.53 -6.18
N ASN A 62 31.67 23.00 -4.95
CA ASN A 62 32.87 22.72 -4.16
C ASN A 62 32.80 21.33 -3.54
N ALA A 63 31.60 20.83 -3.21
CA ALA A 63 31.38 19.48 -2.74
C ALA A 63 31.86 18.44 -3.76
N LYS A 64 31.51 18.59 -5.04
CA LYS A 64 31.97 17.68 -6.09
C LYS A 64 33.50 17.60 -6.17
N ARG A 65 34.18 18.76 -6.11
CA ARG A 65 35.65 18.81 -6.12
C ARG A 65 36.26 18.13 -4.88
N ALA A 66 35.73 18.42 -3.69
CA ALA A 66 36.21 17.83 -2.44
C ALA A 66 36.04 16.30 -2.43
N LEU A 67 34.89 15.79 -2.89
CA LEU A 67 34.63 14.35 -2.94
C LEU A 67 35.53 13.63 -3.96
N MET A 68 35.79 14.22 -5.12
CA MET A 68 36.72 13.65 -6.11
C MET A 68 38.16 13.55 -5.59
N LEU A 69 38.61 14.50 -4.77
CA LEU A 69 39.95 14.45 -4.16
C LEU A 69 40.05 13.36 -3.08
N VAL A 70 38.98 13.13 -2.32
CA VAL A 70 38.92 12.06 -1.32
C VAL A 70 38.96 10.68 -1.99
N ASP A 71 38.24 10.50 -3.10
CA ASP A 71 38.23 9.23 -3.85
C ASP A 71 39.62 8.87 -4.41
N GLN A 72 40.39 9.87 -4.83
CA GLN A 72 41.77 9.69 -5.32
C GLN A 72 42.80 9.41 -4.23
N THR A 73 42.46 9.60 -2.95
CA THR A 73 43.37 9.47 -1.82
C THR A 73 43.08 8.26 -0.94
N LEU A 74 42.01 7.51 -1.25
CA LEU A 74 41.76 6.20 -0.66
C LEU A 74 42.61 5.13 -1.39
N PRO A 75 43.37 4.27 -0.68
CA PRO A 75 44.19 3.22 -1.30
C PRO A 75 43.37 2.15 -2.01
#